data_AF-A0A0F9SG69-F1
#
_entry.id   AF-A0A0F9SG69-F1
#
_cell.length_a   1.000
_cell.length_b   1.000
_cell.length_c   1.000
_cell.angle_alpha   90.00
_cell.angle_beta   90.00
_cell.angle_gamma   90.00
#
_symmetry.space_group_name_H-M   'P 1'
#
loop_
_entity.id
_entity.type
_entity.pdbx_description
1 polymer ?
#
loop_
_entity_poly.entity_id
_entity_poly.type
_entity_poly.pdbx_seq_one_letter_code
_entity_poly.pdbx_strand_id
1 'polypeptide(L)'
;MTFPFVGQVEMRFDRLVLVLRDREQFDTYINRTFKENDKVWVTVELPHKDRTWEQFKYLFSCVYPFMAESIGCTVTEIDGIMKKRLLTVNKDTPLEYVKNKTDLNRAELAEYIDGVRREAAGMGIETADPT
;
A
#
# COMPACT_ATOMS: atom_id res chain seq x y z
N MET A 1 32.07 17.25 -16.41
CA MET A 1 30.81 17.14 -17.17
C MET A 1 29.71 17.61 -16.24
N THR A 2 29.21 18.83 -16.42
CA THR A 2 28.22 19.46 -15.55
C THR A 2 26.84 18.96 -15.97
N PHE A 3 26.21 18.12 -15.15
CA PHE A 3 24.83 17.72 -15.36
C PHE A 3 23.93 18.91 -15.00
N PRO A 4 23.17 19.50 -15.94
CA PRO A 4 22.10 20.40 -15.55
C PRO A 4 21.15 19.58 -14.67
N PHE A 5 20.83 20.10 -13.50
CA PHE A 5 20.08 19.38 -12.47
C PHE A 5 18.60 19.30 -12.91
N VAL A 6 18.24 18.29 -13.71
CA VAL A 6 16.87 18.14 -14.26
C VAL A 6 16.01 17.15 -13.46
N GLY A 7 16.48 16.64 -12.32
CA GLY A 7 15.72 15.67 -11.54
C GLY A 7 16.41 15.25 -10.25
N GLN A 8 15.76 14.36 -9.50
CA GLN A 8 16.33 13.74 -8.30
C GLN A 8 16.98 12.40 -8.68
N VAL A 9 18.22 12.17 -8.25
CA VAL A 9 18.89 10.89 -8.43
C VAL A 9 18.63 10.04 -7.19
N GLU A 10 18.01 8.89 -7.39
CA GLU A 10 17.71 7.89 -6.35
C GLU A 10 18.52 6.62 -6.59
N MET A 11 18.88 5.91 -5.52
CA MET A 11 19.44 4.57 -5.62
C MET A 11 18.30 3.56 -5.47
N ARG A 12 18.08 2.69 -6.47
CA ARG A 12 17.11 1.59 -6.37
C ARG A 12 17.77 0.29 -6.82
N PHE A 13 17.82 -0.74 -5.96
CA PHE A 13 18.29 -2.09 -6.30
C PHE A 13 19.59 -2.10 -7.13
N ASP A 14 20.65 -1.50 -6.59
CA ASP A 14 22.00 -1.42 -7.20
C ASP A 14 22.14 -0.64 -8.52
N ARG A 15 21.15 0.19 -8.88
CA ARG A 15 21.23 1.12 -10.01
C ARG A 15 20.86 2.55 -9.63
N LEU A 16 21.52 3.51 -10.27
CA LEU A 16 21.17 4.93 -10.20
C LEU A 16 19.96 5.19 -11.08
N VAL A 17 18.89 5.71 -10.47
CA VAL A 17 17.64 6.06 -11.13
C VAL A 17 17.49 7.57 -11.13
N LEU A 18 17.32 8.17 -12.31
CA LEU A 18 16.95 9.58 -12.42
C LEU A 18 15.43 9.68 -12.43
N VAL A 19 14.88 10.33 -11.42
CA VAL A 19 13.44 10.60 -11.30
C VAL A 19 13.13 11.96 -11.91
N LEU A 20 12.39 11.94 -13.02
CA LEU A 20 11.89 13.11 -13.74
C LEU A 20 10.38 13.20 -13.49
N ARG A 21 9.91 14.35 -12.98
CA ARG A 21 8.51 14.54 -12.57
C ARG A 21 7.67 15.25 -13.61
N ASP A 22 8.32 15.97 -14.52
CA ASP A 22 7.67 16.78 -15.56
C ASP A 22 7.97 16.20 -16.95
N ARG A 23 6.98 16.25 -17.84
CA ARG A 23 7.11 15.81 -19.23
C ARG A 23 8.12 16.65 -20.01
N GLU A 24 8.14 17.97 -19.83
CA GLU A 24 9.08 18.85 -20.53
C GLU A 24 10.53 18.56 -20.12
N GLN A 25 10.73 18.20 -18.84
CA GLN A 25 12.03 17.79 -18.31
C GLN A 25 12.47 16.45 -18.89
N PHE A 26 11.55 15.49 -19.03
CA PHE A 26 11.81 14.22 -19.69
C PHE A 26 12.25 14.41 -21.14
N ASP A 27 11.47 15.16 -21.94
CA ASP A 27 11.77 15.41 -23.34
C ASP A 27 13.12 16.13 -23.51
N THR A 28 13.40 17.12 -22.67
CA THR A 28 14.68 17.85 -22.67
C THR A 28 15.86 16.94 -22.33
N TYR A 29 15.70 16.08 -21.32
CA TYR A 29 16.76 15.19 -20.86
C TYR A 29 17.09 14.10 -21.87
N ILE A 30 16.06 13.44 -22.43
CA ILE A 30 16.24 12.39 -23.44
C ILE A 30 16.95 12.95 -24.68
N ASN A 31 16.47 14.09 -25.20
CA ASN A 31 17.01 14.70 -26.41
C ASN A 31 18.45 15.23 -26.27
N ARG A 32 18.88 15.59 -25.05
CA ARG A 32 20.24 16.10 -24.80
C ARG A 32 21.25 15.03 -24.44
N THR A 33 20.80 13.92 -23.86
CA THR A 33 21.70 12.95 -23.22
C THR A 33 21.98 11.74 -24.10
N PHE A 34 20.96 11.25 -24.82
CA PHE A 34 21.08 10.03 -25.60
C PHE A 34 21.17 10.37 -27.09
N LYS A 35 22.00 9.62 -27.81
CA LYS A 35 22.15 9.76 -29.26
C LYS A 35 21.19 8.82 -29.97
N GLU A 36 20.96 9.11 -31.24
CA GLU A 36 20.25 8.21 -32.13
C GLU A 36 20.94 6.83 -32.12
N ASN A 37 20.19 5.78 -31.79
CA ASN A 37 20.60 4.37 -31.57
C ASN A 37 21.04 3.94 -30.16
N ASP A 38 21.00 4.80 -29.15
CA ASP A 38 21.22 4.37 -27.77
C ASP A 38 20.03 3.56 -27.23
N LYS A 39 20.30 2.47 -26.50
CA LYS A 39 19.26 1.67 -25.82
C LYS A 39 18.97 2.25 -24.44
N VAL A 40 17.76 2.78 -24.26
CA VAL A 40 17.30 3.35 -22.99
C VAL A 40 16.16 2.52 -22.42
N TRP A 41 16.22 2.23 -21.12
CA TRP A 41 15.12 1.62 -20.38
C TRP A 41 14.36 2.71 -19.65
N VAL A 42 13.08 2.88 -19.99
CA VAL A 42 12.19 3.87 -19.35
C VAL A 42 11.09 3.15 -18.60
N THR A 43 10.90 3.50 -17.33
CA THR A 43 9.78 3.02 -16.52
C THR A 43 8.91 4.22 -16.18
N VAL A 44 7.64 4.18 -16.60
CA VAL A 44 6.64 5.19 -16.26
C VAL A 44 5.78 4.62 -15.14
N GLU A 45 5.94 5.18 -13.93
CA GLU A 45 5.10 4.86 -12.79
C GLU A 45 4.03 5.94 -12.67
N LEU A 46 2.75 5.56 -12.75
CA LEU A 46 1.67 6.44 -12.34
C LEU A 46 1.69 6.49 -10.82
N PRO A 47 1.89 7.67 -10.18
CA PRO A 47 1.69 7.79 -8.76
C PRO A 47 0.18 7.70 -8.51
N HIS A 48 -0.36 6.49 -8.51
CA HIS A 48 -1.59 6.26 -7.83
C HIS A 48 -1.32 6.63 -6.38
N LYS A 49 -2.02 7.67 -5.89
CA LYS A 49 -2.34 7.70 -4.46
C LYS A 49 -3.12 6.41 -4.24
N ASP A 50 -2.42 5.35 -3.90
CA ASP A 50 -3.03 4.09 -3.53
C ASP A 50 -3.81 4.40 -2.26
N ARG A 51 -5.08 4.78 -2.41
CA ARG A 51 -6.02 4.93 -1.29
C ARG A 51 -6.03 3.66 -0.45
N THR A 52 -5.71 2.52 -1.06
CA THR A 52 -5.40 1.24 -0.44
C THR A 52 -4.32 1.36 0.66
N TRP A 53 -3.25 2.14 0.44
CA TRP A 53 -2.22 2.39 1.44
C TRP A 53 -2.71 3.27 2.60
N GLU A 54 -3.52 4.31 2.31
CA GLU A 54 -4.14 5.13 3.36
C GLU A 54 -5.13 4.29 4.20
N GLN A 55 -5.89 3.42 3.55
CA GLN A 55 -6.80 2.45 4.18
C GLN A 55 -6.05 1.44 5.07
N PHE A 56 -4.91 0.91 4.61
CA PHE A 56 -4.05 0.07 5.44
C PHE A 56 -3.44 0.84 6.60
N LYS A 57 -2.96 2.06 6.35
CA LYS A 57 -2.39 2.92 7.39
C LYS A 57 -3.39 3.17 8.51
N TYR A 58 -4.65 3.41 8.18
CA TYR A 58 -5.72 3.57 9.16
C TYR A 58 -5.90 2.32 10.04
N LEU A 59 -6.00 1.12 9.44
CA LEU A 59 -6.10 -0.13 10.21
C LEU A 59 -4.93 -0.31 11.19
N PHE A 60 -3.71 -0.19 10.68
CA PHE A 60 -2.50 -0.47 11.45
C PHE A 60 -2.13 0.63 12.47
N SER A 61 -2.60 1.86 12.27
CA SER A 61 -2.25 2.99 13.16
C SER A 61 -3.38 3.34 14.13
N CYS A 62 -4.64 3.08 13.78
CA CYS A 62 -5.80 3.64 14.48
C CYS A 62 -6.81 2.59 14.98
N VAL A 63 -6.75 1.35 14.51
CA VAL A 63 -7.72 0.31 14.90
C VAL A 63 -7.03 -0.84 15.60
N TYR A 64 -6.09 -1.50 14.94
CA TYR A 64 -5.38 -2.64 15.51
C TYR A 64 -4.60 -2.32 16.78
N PRO A 65 -3.95 -1.15 16.96
CA PRO A 65 -3.28 -0.83 18.21
C PRO A 65 -4.22 -0.83 19.42
N PHE A 66 -5.40 -0.22 19.31
CA PHE A 66 -6.38 -0.22 20.40
C PHE A 66 -6.95 -1.61 20.68
N MET A 67 -7.18 -2.40 19.62
CA MET A 67 -7.60 -3.79 19.78
C MET A 67 -6.52 -4.65 20.45
N ALA A 68 -5.27 -4.48 20.02
CA ALA A 68 -4.11 -5.18 20.55
C ALA A 68 -3.92 -4.88 22.04
N GLU A 69 -4.01 -3.60 22.43
CA GLU A 69 -3.93 -3.16 23.82
C GLU A 69 -5.07 -3.74 24.67
N SER A 70 -6.31 -3.67 24.18
CA SER A 70 -7.47 -4.16 24.93
C SER A 70 -7.48 -5.69 25.12
N ILE A 71 -6.96 -6.45 24.15
CA ILE A 71 -7.00 -7.92 24.17
C ILE A 71 -5.69 -8.50 24.75
N GLY A 72 -4.63 -7.70 24.84
CA GLY A 72 -3.31 -8.13 25.30
C GLY A 72 -2.55 -8.94 24.23
N CYS A 73 -2.75 -8.59 22.96
CA CYS A 73 -2.06 -9.22 21.82
C CYS A 73 -1.19 -8.21 21.08
N THR A 74 -0.40 -8.68 20.13
CA THR A 74 0.31 -7.81 19.18
C THR A 74 -0.61 -7.38 18.03
N VAL A 75 -0.30 -6.25 17.41
CA VAL A 75 -0.99 -5.76 16.20
C VAL A 75 -0.99 -6.81 15.08
N THR A 76 0.10 -7.55 14.92
CA THR A 76 0.23 -8.62 13.92
C THR A 76 -0.71 -9.79 14.20
N GLU A 77 -0.89 -10.16 15.48
CA GLU A 77 -1.84 -11.20 15.87
C GLU A 77 -3.28 -10.76 15.63
N ILE A 78 -3.63 -9.51 15.98
CA ILE A 78 -4.95 -8.95 15.66
C ILE A 78 -5.21 -8.97 14.16
N ASP A 79 -4.23 -8.59 13.33
CA ASP A 79 -4.37 -8.68 11.87
C ASP A 79 -4.66 -10.11 11.42
N GLY A 80 -3.89 -11.09 11.91
CA GLY A 80 -4.12 -12.50 11.61
C GLY A 80 -5.52 -12.99 12.02
N ILE A 81 -5.97 -12.62 13.22
CA ILE A 81 -7.30 -12.97 13.74
C ILE A 81 -8.39 -12.34 12.86
N MET A 82 -8.28 -11.06 12.54
CA MET A 82 -9.27 -10.34 11.75
C MET A 82 -9.34 -10.84 10.31
N LYS A 83 -8.19 -11.16 9.69
CA LYS A 83 -8.15 -11.85 8.39
C LYS A 83 -8.89 -13.19 8.45
N LYS A 84 -8.62 -14.02 9.45
CA LYS A 84 -9.31 -15.32 9.61
C LYS A 84 -10.81 -15.15 9.87
N ARG A 85 -11.24 -14.11 10.58
CA ARG A 85 -12.68 -13.90 10.84
C ARG A 85 -13.44 -13.42 9.60
N LEU A 86 -12.90 -12.40 8.93
CA LEU A 86 -13.63 -11.61 7.93
C LEU A 86 -13.27 -11.98 6.49
N LEU A 87 -12.10 -12.57 6.22
CA LEU A 87 -11.63 -12.91 4.87
C LEU A 87 -11.57 -14.42 4.61
N THR A 88 -12.10 -15.24 5.51
CA THR A 88 -12.23 -16.68 5.26
C THR A 88 -13.38 -16.95 4.30
N VAL A 89 -13.06 -17.64 3.22
CA VAL A 89 -13.97 -18.05 2.15
C VAL A 89 -14.20 -19.56 2.25
N ASN A 90 -15.39 -20.01 1.87
CA ASN A 90 -15.82 -21.42 1.95
C ASN A 90 -15.67 -22.01 3.37
N LYS A 91 -16.11 -21.26 4.39
CA LYS A 91 -16.10 -21.70 5.79
C LYS A 91 -16.75 -23.07 5.93
N ASP A 92 -16.15 -23.92 6.77
CA ASP A 92 -16.63 -25.27 7.08
C ASP A 92 -16.61 -26.24 5.89
N THR A 93 -15.80 -25.96 4.87
CA THR A 93 -15.57 -26.85 3.73
C THR A 93 -14.10 -27.29 3.64
N PRO A 94 -13.79 -28.40 2.95
CA PRO A 94 -12.40 -28.81 2.69
C PRO A 94 -11.59 -27.79 1.86
N LEU A 95 -12.25 -26.82 1.23
CA LEU A 95 -11.66 -25.76 0.41
C LEU A 95 -11.69 -24.41 1.14
N GLU A 96 -11.70 -24.43 2.48
CA GLU A 96 -11.59 -23.22 3.30
C GLU A 96 -10.21 -22.58 3.11
N TYR A 97 -10.21 -21.29 2.77
CA TYR A 97 -8.97 -20.51 2.68
C TYR A 97 -9.21 -19.06 3.10
N VAL A 98 -8.13 -18.40 3.52
CA VAL A 98 -8.14 -16.98 3.91
C VAL A 98 -7.62 -16.15 2.74
N LYS A 99 -8.44 -15.25 2.20
CA LYS A 99 -8.00 -14.31 1.15
C LYS A 99 -6.90 -13.39 1.67
N ASN A 100 -5.95 -13.03 0.80
CA ASN A 100 -4.95 -12.04 1.13
C ASN A 100 -5.52 -10.62 0.95
N LYS A 101 -5.14 -9.70 1.84
CA LYS A 101 -5.63 -8.30 1.79
C LYS A 101 -5.11 -7.54 0.58
N THR A 102 -3.94 -7.95 0.05
CA THR A 102 -3.33 -7.39 -1.16
C THR A 102 -4.14 -7.67 -2.42
N ASP A 103 -4.98 -8.70 -2.36
CA ASP A 103 -5.76 -9.17 -3.51
C ASP A 103 -7.18 -8.60 -3.49
N LEU A 104 -7.53 -7.84 -2.45
CA LEU A 104 -8.83 -7.19 -2.32
C LEU A 104 -8.89 -5.96 -3.23
N ASN A 105 -10.00 -5.83 -3.93
CA ASN A 105 -10.30 -4.58 -4.59
C ASN A 105 -10.67 -3.49 -3.55
N ARG A 106 -10.78 -2.24 -4.01
CA ARG A 106 -11.05 -1.10 -3.14
C ARG A 106 -12.35 -1.20 -2.33
N ALA A 107 -13.41 -1.74 -2.92
CA ALA A 107 -14.70 -1.90 -2.24
C ALA A 107 -14.61 -3.00 -1.18
N GLU A 108 -14.02 -4.15 -1.54
CA GLU A 108 -13.78 -5.25 -0.60
C GLU A 108 -12.89 -4.83 0.58
N LEU A 109 -11.87 -4.00 0.34
CA LEU A 109 -11.02 -3.49 1.42
C LEU A 109 -11.77 -2.51 2.34
N ALA A 110 -12.65 -1.67 1.80
CA ALA A 110 -13.49 -0.80 2.60
C ALA A 110 -14.46 -1.61 3.49
N GLU A 111 -15.13 -2.62 2.92
CA GLU A 111 -16.00 -3.54 3.67
C GLU A 111 -15.24 -4.29 4.76
N TYR A 112 -14.00 -4.71 4.47
CA TYR A 112 -13.14 -5.34 5.46
C TYR A 112 -12.86 -4.40 6.65
N ILE A 113 -12.50 -3.13 6.38
CA ILE A 113 -12.24 -2.13 7.42
C ILE A 113 -13.48 -1.90 8.28
N ASP A 114 -14.65 -1.73 7.66
CA ASP A 114 -15.91 -1.56 8.37
C ASP A 114 -16.27 -2.79 9.20
N GLY A 115 -15.96 -3.99 8.70
CA GLY A 115 -16.08 -5.24 9.44
C GLY A 115 -15.19 -5.26 10.69
N VAL A 116 -13.93 -4.86 10.58
CA VAL A 116 -13.01 -4.76 11.72
C VAL A 116 -13.51 -3.76 12.75
N ARG A 117 -13.99 -2.58 12.31
CA ARG A 117 -14.57 -1.57 13.22
C ARG A 117 -15.78 -2.10 13.97
N ARG A 118 -16.66 -2.85 13.29
CA ARG A 118 -17.83 -3.47 13.91
C ARG A 118 -17.44 -4.52 14.95
N GLU A 119 -16.40 -5.31 14.69
CA GLU A 119 -15.86 -6.25 15.67
C GLU A 119 -15.27 -5.53 16.88
N ALA A 120 -14.48 -4.47 16.66
CA ALA A 120 -13.93 -3.65 17.74
C ALA A 120 -15.05 -3.02 18.60
N ALA A 121 -16.05 -2.42 17.98
CA ALA A 121 -17.22 -1.86 18.67
C ALA A 121 -18.01 -2.92 19.44
N GLY A 122 -18.17 -4.12 18.86
CA GLY A 122 -18.81 -5.26 19.54
C GLY A 122 -18.04 -5.75 20.77
N MET A 123 -16.73 -5.50 20.83
CA MET A 123 -15.88 -5.76 22.00
C MET A 123 -15.86 -4.57 22.99
N GLY A 124 -16.56 -3.47 22.70
CA GLY A 124 -16.55 -2.26 23.53
C GLY A 124 -15.29 -1.40 23.37
N ILE A 125 -14.53 -1.59 22.27
CA ILE A 125 -13.28 -0.88 22.01
C ILE A 125 -13.57 0.33 21.14
N GLU A 126 -13.28 1.53 21.66
CA GLU A 126 -13.39 2.76 20.90
C GLU A 126 -12.21 2.90 19.93
N THR A 127 -12.52 3.06 18.64
CA THR A 127 -11.52 3.26 17.58
C THR A 127 -11.59 4.69 17.07
N ALA A 128 -10.45 5.29 16.70
CA ALA A 128 -10.44 6.62 16.09
C ALA A 128 -11.21 6.65 14.75
N ASP A 129 -11.89 7.76 14.44
CA ASP A 129 -12.61 7.90 13.17
C ASP A 129 -11.64 8.07 11.98
N PRO A 130 -11.98 7.52 10.80
CA PRO A 130 -11.14 7.66 9.61
C PRO A 130 -11.14 9.13 9.16
N THR A 131 -9.95 9.73 9.13
CA THR A 131 -9.72 11.10 8.64
C THR A 131 -9.44 11.12 7.14
#